data_AF-A0A6S7EJ94-F1
#
_entry.id   AF-A0A6S7EJ94-F1
#
_cell.length_a   1.000
_cell.length_b   1.000
_cell.length_c   1.000
_cell.angle_alpha   90.00
_cell.angle_beta   90.00
_cell.angle_gamma   90.00
#
_symmetry.space_group_name_H-M   'P 1'
#
loop_
_entity.id
_entity.type
_entity.pdbx_description
1 polymer ?
#
loop_
_entity_poly.entity_id
_entity_poly.type
_entity_poly.pdbx_seq_one_letter_code
_entity_poly.pdbx_strand_id
1 'polypeptide(L)'
;MSLLETAALTLVSPALLAGDSNPAANPCLDCGACCSHFRVSFYIGELAGENGGHVPLELVTQISPLRACMKGTEMGAGRCIALRGQLGRPGIHCAIYENRPTPCREFDIWQPDGSPNPDCQRLRLALGLAPVPPRPDAENDPQGPSHPNQPDQPAAA
;
A
#
# COMPACT_ATOMS: atom_id res chain seq x y z
N MET A 1 23.53 15.51 -45.40
CA MET A 1 23.72 15.04 -44.01
C MET A 1 22.52 15.50 -43.21
N SER A 2 21.43 14.72 -43.23
CA SER A 2 20.21 15.00 -42.46
C SER A 2 20.30 14.18 -41.17
N LEU A 3 20.57 14.84 -40.05
CA LEU A 3 20.49 14.23 -38.74
C LEU A 3 18.99 14.17 -38.38
N LEU A 4 18.37 13.00 -38.50
CA LEU A 4 17.11 12.76 -37.82
C LEU A 4 17.42 12.62 -36.33
N GLU A 5 17.04 13.63 -35.55
CA GLU A 5 17.01 13.57 -34.10
C GLU A 5 15.97 12.54 -33.66
N THR A 6 16.45 11.41 -33.17
CA THR A 6 15.65 10.43 -32.44
C THR A 6 15.25 11.07 -31.12
N ALA A 7 14.06 11.70 -31.08
CA ALA A 7 13.47 12.18 -29.84
C ALA A 7 13.30 10.98 -28.89
N ALA A 8 14.09 10.98 -27.81
CA ALA A 8 13.98 10.01 -26.75
C ALA A 8 12.55 10.04 -26.20
N LEU A 9 11.82 8.93 -26.32
CA LEU A 9 10.61 8.69 -25.54
C LEU A 9 11.01 8.73 -24.07
N THR A 10 10.85 9.88 -23.43
CA THR A 10 10.84 9.98 -21.97
C THR A 10 9.67 9.14 -21.49
N LEU A 11 9.98 7.99 -20.87
CA LEU A 11 9.01 7.19 -20.12
C LEU A 11 8.35 8.11 -19.09
N VAL A 12 7.13 8.54 -19.40
CA VAL A 12 6.31 9.30 -18.46
C VAL A 12 6.02 8.36 -17.30
N SER A 13 6.49 8.70 -16.10
CA SER A 13 6.22 7.90 -14.90
C SER A 13 4.70 7.70 -14.74
N PRO A 14 4.23 6.52 -14.32
CA PRO A 14 2.80 6.27 -14.06
C PRO A 14 2.16 7.31 -13.13
N ALA A 15 2.95 7.88 -12.20
CA ALA A 15 2.53 8.97 -11.32
C ALA A 15 2.11 10.26 -12.06
N LEU A 16 2.70 10.55 -13.22
CA LEU A 16 2.35 11.73 -14.02
C LEU A 16 1.13 11.48 -14.93
N LEU A 17 0.95 10.23 -15.40
CA LEU A 17 -0.25 9.81 -16.14
C LEU A 17 -1.49 9.68 -15.25
N ALA A 18 -1.30 9.46 -13.95
CA ALA A 18 -2.36 9.38 -12.95
C ALA A 18 -3.00 10.75 -12.60
N GLY A 19 -2.57 11.85 -13.23
CA GLY A 19 -3.31 13.12 -13.19
C GLY A 19 -3.25 13.92 -11.89
N ASP A 20 -2.63 13.41 -10.82
CA ASP A 20 -2.50 14.14 -9.55
C ASP A 20 -1.07 14.07 -9.03
N SER A 21 -0.28 15.12 -9.26
CA SER A 21 0.94 15.40 -8.48
C SER A 21 0.62 15.86 -7.04
N ASN A 22 -0.55 15.47 -6.52
CA ASN A 22 -0.98 15.74 -5.17
C ASN A 22 -0.42 14.64 -4.26
N PRO A 23 0.48 14.95 -3.30
CA PRO A 23 0.92 13.97 -2.29
C PRO A 23 -0.24 13.40 -1.44
N ALA A 24 -1.46 13.93 -1.58
CA ALA A 24 -2.68 13.33 -1.06
C ALA A 24 -3.16 12.07 -1.83
N ALA A 25 -2.67 11.80 -3.05
CA ALA A 25 -3.24 10.79 -3.94
C ALA A 25 -3.02 9.34 -3.46
N ASN A 26 -1.94 9.04 -2.71
CA ASN A 26 -1.80 7.82 -1.89
C ASN A 26 -0.51 7.89 -1.04
N PRO A 27 -0.56 8.18 0.27
CA PRO A 27 0.65 8.32 1.10
C PRO A 27 1.47 7.03 1.25
N CYS A 28 0.94 5.86 0.87
CA CYS A 28 1.66 4.59 0.90
C CYS A 28 2.69 4.45 -0.22
N LEU A 29 2.55 5.20 -1.33
CA LEU A 29 3.49 5.16 -2.46
C LEU A 29 4.76 5.99 -2.25
N ASP A 30 4.87 6.64 -1.09
CA ASP A 30 6.00 7.50 -0.72
C ASP A 30 6.64 7.15 0.64
N CYS A 31 6.04 6.28 1.48
CA CYS A 31 6.56 6.03 2.83
C CYS A 31 7.20 4.64 3.05
N GLY A 32 6.49 3.55 2.73
CA GLY A 32 6.90 2.18 3.04
C GLY A 32 6.92 1.81 4.53
N ALA A 33 6.32 2.63 5.42
CA ALA A 33 6.50 2.53 6.87
C ALA A 33 5.98 1.22 7.50
N CYS A 34 4.79 0.77 7.10
CA CYS A 34 4.21 -0.50 7.58
C CYS A 34 5.05 -1.70 7.13
N CYS A 35 5.57 -1.67 5.90
CA CYS A 35 6.40 -2.73 5.31
C CYS A 35 7.81 -2.83 5.92
N SER A 36 8.25 -1.83 6.69
CA SER A 36 9.53 -1.84 7.40
C SER A 36 9.40 -1.99 8.92
N HIS A 37 8.21 -2.29 9.43
CA HIS A 37 7.98 -2.33 10.87
C HIS A 37 7.18 -3.54 11.34
N PHE A 38 6.06 -3.85 10.72
CA PHE A 38 5.22 -4.94 11.24
C PHE A 38 5.76 -6.31 10.84
N ARG A 39 5.60 -7.29 11.75
CA ARG A 39 5.60 -8.70 11.35
C ARG A 39 4.29 -8.99 10.63
N VAL A 40 4.36 -9.26 9.34
CA VAL A 40 3.16 -9.55 8.53
C VAL A 40 2.84 -11.03 8.66
N SER A 41 2.17 -11.42 9.75
CA SER A 41 1.74 -12.80 10.02
C SER A 41 0.31 -13.05 9.55
N PHE A 42 0.07 -14.16 8.85
CA PHE A 42 -1.24 -14.47 8.26
C PHE A 42 -1.49 -15.99 8.20
N TYR A 43 -2.71 -16.40 7.86
CA TYR A 43 -3.10 -17.81 7.83
C TYR A 43 -2.50 -18.53 6.61
N ILE A 44 -2.05 -19.77 6.76
CA ILE A 44 -1.42 -20.52 5.65
C ILE A 44 -2.35 -20.75 4.46
N GLY A 45 -3.68 -20.69 4.64
CA GLY A 45 -4.65 -20.82 3.55
C GLY A 45 -4.63 -19.66 2.54
N GLU A 46 -3.94 -18.56 2.85
CA GLU A 46 -3.75 -17.45 1.89
C GLU A 46 -2.55 -17.69 0.96
N LEU A 47 -1.69 -18.67 1.27
CA LEU A 47 -0.55 -19.04 0.43
C LEU A 47 -1.06 -19.65 -0.87
N ALA A 48 -0.53 -19.17 -1.99
CA ALA A 48 -0.81 -19.76 -3.30
C ALA A 48 -0.42 -21.24 -3.29
N GLY A 49 -1.26 -22.09 -3.88
CA GLY A 49 -1.01 -23.52 -3.99
C GLY A 49 -2.25 -24.29 -4.41
N GLU A 50 -2.19 -25.61 -4.27
CA GLU A 50 -3.28 -26.51 -4.67
C GLU A 50 -4.56 -26.28 -3.83
N ASN A 51 -4.42 -25.78 -2.61
CA ASN A 51 -5.51 -25.54 -1.67
C ASN A 51 -6.13 -24.12 -1.78
N GLY A 52 -5.76 -23.35 -2.80
CA GLY A 52 -6.21 -21.97 -2.99
C GLY A 52 -5.15 -20.94 -2.60
N GLY A 53 -5.60 -19.73 -2.24
CA GLY A 53 -4.72 -18.62 -1.87
C GLY A 53 -4.04 -17.94 -3.06
N HIS A 54 -3.36 -16.83 -2.78
CA HIS A 54 -2.74 -15.97 -3.80
C HIS A 54 -1.38 -15.41 -3.39
N VAL A 55 -0.94 -15.60 -2.14
CA VAL A 55 0.34 -15.07 -1.65
C VAL A 55 1.49 -16.00 -2.09
N PRO A 56 2.52 -15.52 -2.80
CA PRO A 56 3.57 -16.39 -3.35
C PRO A 56 4.42 -17.08 -2.27
N LEU A 57 4.62 -18.40 -2.39
CA LEU A 57 5.31 -19.19 -1.36
C LEU A 57 6.77 -18.78 -1.17
N GLU A 58 7.44 -18.33 -2.24
CA GLU A 58 8.83 -17.94 -2.22
C GLU A 58 9.10 -16.67 -1.38
N LEU A 59 8.05 -15.90 -1.07
CA LEU A 59 8.14 -14.66 -0.31
C LEU A 59 7.78 -14.82 1.18
N VAL A 60 7.54 -16.04 1.64
CA VAL A 60 7.03 -16.29 3.00
C VAL A 60 7.93 -17.22 3.81
N THR A 61 7.92 -17.03 5.13
CA THR A 61 8.55 -17.91 6.12
C THR A 61 7.45 -18.53 6.97
N GLN A 62 7.42 -19.86 7.08
CA GLN A 62 6.51 -20.53 8.00
C GLN A 62 6.93 -20.27 9.45
N ILE A 63 6.00 -19.82 10.29
CA ILE A 63 6.27 -19.49 11.70
C ILE A 63 5.59 -20.46 12.68
N SER A 64 4.54 -21.16 12.23
CA SER A 64 3.90 -22.25 12.96
C SER A 64 3.15 -23.16 11.97
N PRO A 65 2.57 -24.30 12.42
CA PRO A 65 1.83 -25.20 11.54
C PRO A 65 0.70 -24.52 10.74
N LEU A 66 0.05 -23.49 11.30
CA LEU A 66 -1.10 -22.80 10.69
C LEU A 66 -0.84 -21.33 10.36
N ARG A 67 0.38 -20.83 10.54
CA ARG A 67 0.73 -19.43 10.28
C ARG A 67 2.02 -19.30 9.47
N ALA A 68 2.01 -18.38 8.53
CA ALA A 68 3.19 -17.90 7.83
C ALA A 68 3.38 -16.40 8.07
N CYS A 69 4.54 -15.87 7.73
CA CYS A 69 4.75 -14.43 7.64
C CYS A 69 5.55 -14.05 6.39
N MET A 70 5.46 -12.79 5.98
CA MET A 70 6.30 -12.29 4.89
C MET A 70 7.78 -12.32 5.30
N LYS A 71 8.65 -12.83 4.42
CA LYS A 71 10.11 -12.86 4.63
C LYS A 71 10.66 -11.46 4.92
N GLY A 72 11.61 -11.40 5.85
CA GLY A 72 12.23 -10.16 6.32
C GLY A 72 11.43 -9.44 7.41
N THR A 73 10.25 -9.96 7.80
CA THR A 73 9.42 -9.39 8.86
C THR A 73 9.33 -10.27 10.11
N GLU A 74 10.04 -11.40 10.16
CA GLU A 74 9.90 -12.49 11.13
C GLU A 74 9.93 -12.02 12.60
N MET A 75 10.78 -11.04 12.90
CA MET A 75 10.99 -10.49 14.25
C MET A 75 10.22 -9.19 14.51
N GLY A 76 9.53 -8.65 13.50
CA GLY A 76 9.13 -7.25 13.49
C GLY A 76 10.33 -6.30 13.33
N ALA A 77 10.06 -5.01 13.12
CA ALA A 77 11.04 -3.97 12.80
C ALA A 77 11.96 -4.29 11.60
N GLY A 78 11.57 -5.26 10.78
CA GLY A 78 12.32 -5.71 9.62
C GLY A 78 11.69 -5.23 8.32
N ARG A 79 12.48 -5.26 7.23
CA ARG A 79 12.03 -4.84 5.91
C ARG A 79 11.47 -6.03 5.13
N CYS A 80 10.18 -5.96 4.79
CA CYS A 80 9.51 -6.96 3.97
C CYS A 80 10.22 -7.17 2.62
N ILE A 81 10.41 -8.43 2.23
CA ILE A 81 11.07 -8.84 0.98
C ILE A 81 10.37 -8.28 -0.27
N ALA A 82 9.06 -8.06 -0.20
CA ALA A 82 8.25 -7.58 -1.32
C ALA A 82 8.36 -6.07 -1.55
N LEU A 83 8.89 -5.31 -0.59
CA LEU A 83 9.00 -3.86 -0.70
C LEU A 83 10.08 -3.48 -1.73
N ARG A 84 9.72 -2.62 -2.68
CA ARG A 84 10.62 -2.06 -3.71
C ARG A 84 10.76 -0.56 -3.49
N GLY A 85 11.93 -0.01 -3.79
CA GLY A 85 12.26 1.39 -3.54
C GLY A 85 12.84 1.65 -2.14
N GLN A 86 13.05 2.93 -1.85
CA GLN A 86 13.66 3.43 -0.61
C GLN A 86 12.59 4.01 0.31
N LEU A 87 12.71 3.76 1.63
CA LEU A 87 11.79 4.30 2.64
C LEU A 87 11.74 5.83 2.55
N GLY A 88 10.54 6.38 2.61
CA GLY A 88 10.34 7.83 2.54
C GLY A 88 10.60 8.47 1.17
N ARG A 89 10.77 7.68 0.10
CA ARG A 89 11.02 8.19 -1.26
C ARG A 89 9.88 7.83 -2.21
N PRO A 90 9.57 8.72 -3.18
CA PRO A 90 8.57 8.43 -4.21
C PRO A 90 8.88 7.17 -5.01
N GLY A 91 7.83 6.45 -5.38
CA GLY A 91 7.91 5.21 -6.15
C GLY A 91 8.18 3.97 -5.29
N ILE A 92 8.12 4.08 -3.95
CA ILE A 92 8.11 2.93 -3.06
C ILE A 92 6.79 2.16 -3.24
N HIS A 93 6.86 0.84 -3.41
CA HIS A 93 5.67 0.03 -3.66
C HIS A 93 5.89 -1.43 -3.28
N CYS A 94 4.79 -2.16 -3.14
CA CYS A 94 4.82 -3.61 -2.95
C CYS A 94 4.88 -4.30 -4.33
N ALA A 95 5.86 -5.18 -4.55
CA ALA A 95 5.98 -5.97 -5.78
C ALA A 95 4.83 -6.96 -5.99
N ILE A 96 4.05 -7.25 -4.94
CA ILE A 96 2.93 -8.19 -4.96
C ILE A 96 1.64 -7.53 -4.50
N TYR A 97 1.41 -6.26 -4.86
CA TYR A 97 0.26 -5.46 -4.37
C TYR A 97 -1.09 -6.17 -4.50
N GLU A 98 -1.32 -6.81 -5.66
CA GLU A 98 -2.54 -7.60 -5.95
C GLU A 98 -2.58 -8.96 -5.27
N ASN A 99 -1.45 -9.44 -4.77
CA ASN A 99 -1.30 -10.72 -4.09
C ASN A 99 -0.97 -10.54 -2.60
N ARG A 100 -1.28 -9.37 -2.03
CA ARG A 100 -1.03 -9.07 -0.61
C ARG A 100 -1.83 -10.01 0.30
N PRO A 101 -1.23 -10.45 1.43
CA PRO A 101 -1.99 -11.14 2.47
C PRO A 101 -2.95 -10.15 3.16
N THR A 102 -3.95 -10.72 3.82
CA THR A 102 -5.06 -10.00 4.47
C THR A 102 -4.60 -8.88 5.41
N PRO A 103 -3.60 -9.07 6.32
CA PRO A 103 -3.14 -7.99 7.20
C PRO A 103 -2.57 -6.77 6.47
N CYS A 104 -2.06 -6.94 5.24
CA CYS A 104 -1.58 -5.82 4.43
C CYS A 104 -2.69 -5.09 3.68
N ARG A 105 -3.87 -5.71 3.51
CA ARG A 105 -5.05 -5.11 2.87
C ARG A 105 -5.92 -4.37 3.87
N GLU A 106 -6.02 -4.91 5.08
CA GLU A 106 -6.84 -4.38 6.17
C GLU A 106 -6.16 -3.23 6.94
N PHE A 107 -4.92 -2.88 6.61
CA PHE A 107 -4.25 -1.76 7.24
C PHE A 107 -4.65 -0.44 6.58
N ASP A 108 -5.51 0.31 7.24
CA ASP A 108 -6.01 1.59 6.75
C ASP A 108 -5.11 2.78 7.14
N ILE A 109 -5.00 3.77 6.24
CA ILE A 109 -4.28 5.02 6.49
C ILE A 109 -5.11 5.97 7.38
N TRP A 110 -6.44 5.91 7.23
CA TRP A 110 -7.41 6.74 7.94
C TRP A 110 -8.40 5.86 8.69
N GLN A 111 -8.92 6.37 9.79
CA GLN A 111 -10.05 5.80 10.50
C GLN A 111 -11.36 6.04 9.70
N PRO A 112 -12.46 5.36 10.05
CA PRO A 112 -13.75 5.56 9.37
C PRO A 112 -14.26 7.00 9.36
N ASP A 113 -13.88 7.80 10.36
CA ASP A 113 -14.22 9.23 10.47
C ASP A 113 -13.31 10.16 9.64
N GLY A 114 -12.42 9.59 8.82
CA GLY A 114 -11.44 10.32 8.02
C GLY A 114 -10.24 10.85 8.81
N SER A 115 -10.18 10.68 10.13
CA SER A 115 -9.00 11.05 10.92
C SER A 115 -7.81 10.12 10.61
N PRO A 116 -6.55 10.58 10.68
CA PRO A 116 -5.40 9.72 10.41
C PRO A 116 -5.32 8.55 11.40
N ASN A 117 -5.01 7.35 10.89
CA ASN A 117 -4.77 6.18 11.74
C ASN A 117 -3.55 6.44 12.66
N PRO A 118 -3.69 6.33 13.99
CA PRO A 118 -2.61 6.59 14.93
C PRO A 118 -1.40 5.67 14.74
N ASP A 119 -1.59 4.42 14.32
CA ASP A 119 -0.48 3.52 14.01
C ASP A 119 0.26 3.99 12.75
N CYS A 120 -0.45 4.41 11.70
CA CYS A 120 0.17 4.97 10.51
C CYS A 120 1.04 6.19 10.87
N GLN A 121 0.51 7.11 11.68
CA GLN A 121 1.24 8.29 12.14
C GLN A 121 2.47 7.93 12.96
N ARG A 122 2.35 6.99 13.91
CA ARG A 122 3.47 6.52 14.73
C ARG A 122 4.61 5.96 13.89
N LEU A 123 4.31 5.17 12.86
CA LEU A 123 5.33 4.58 11.99
C LEU A 123 5.98 5.61 11.08
N ARG A 124 5.20 6.55 10.54
CA ARG A 124 5.74 7.66 9.75
C ARG A 124 6.66 8.54 10.58
N LEU A 125 6.28 8.85 11.81
CA LEU A 125 7.11 9.61 12.76
C LEU A 125 8.44 8.89 13.04
N ALA A 126 8.41 7.56 13.22
CA ALA A 126 9.62 6.76 13.41
C ALA A 126 10.60 6.82 12.21
N LEU A 127 10.11 7.14 11.01
CA LEU A 127 10.91 7.36 9.80
C LEU A 127 11.25 8.85 9.55
N GLY A 128 10.84 9.77 10.44
CA GLY A 128 11.03 11.20 10.26
C GLY A 128 10.17 11.81 9.14
N LEU A 129 9.07 11.15 8.78
CA LEU A 129 8.17 11.60 7.72
C LEU A 129 7.10 12.54 8.27
N ALA A 130 6.65 13.47 7.41
CA ALA A 130 5.53 14.35 7.73
C ALA A 130 4.25 13.55 8.05
N PRO A 131 3.41 14.03 8.97
CA PRO A 131 2.15 13.38 9.29
C PRO A 131 1.22 13.37 8.08
N VAL A 132 0.38 12.34 7.99
CA VAL A 132 -0.69 12.31 6.98
C VAL A 132 -1.77 13.30 7.41
N PRO A 133 -2.28 14.16 6.50
CA PRO A 133 -3.46 14.97 6.80
C PRO A 133 -4.71 14.09 6.95
N PRO A 134 -5.81 14.61 7.51
CA PRO A 134 -7.12 13.96 7.42
C PRO A 134 -7.47 13.56 5.98
N ARG A 135 -8.29 12.53 5.82
CA ARG A 135 -8.72 12.04 4.51
C ARG A 135 -9.36 13.22 3.77
N PRO A 136 -8.92 13.55 2.55
CA PRO A 136 -9.56 14.60 1.78
C PRO A 136 -10.99 14.16 1.45
N ASP A 137 -11.93 15.11 1.46
CA ASP A 137 -13.27 14.86 0.98
C ASP A 137 -13.19 14.48 -0.51
N ALA A 138 -13.73 13.31 -0.88
CA ALA A 138 -13.89 12.92 -2.26
C ALA A 138 -15.38 12.85 -2.60
N GLU A 139 -15.77 13.48 -3.71
CA GLU A 139 -17.18 13.55 -4.14
C GLU A 139 -17.81 12.17 -4.36
N ASN A 140 -16.98 11.15 -4.62
CA ASN A 140 -17.38 9.76 -4.78
C ASN A 140 -17.08 8.87 -3.56
N ASP A 141 -16.69 9.45 -2.41
CA ASP A 141 -16.44 8.69 -1.19
C ASP A 141 -17.77 8.12 -0.68
N PRO A 142 -17.94 6.79 -0.66
CA PRO A 142 -19.17 6.18 -0.16
C PRO A 142 -19.40 6.46 1.33
N GLN A 143 -18.36 6.86 2.07
CA GLN A 143 -18.39 7.24 3.49
C GLN A 143 -18.19 8.76 3.68
N GLY A 144 -18.18 9.55 2.61
CA GLY A 144 -17.99 11.00 2.65
C GLY A 144 -19.27 11.77 3.00
N PRO A 145 -19.17 13.09 3.23
CA PRO A 145 -20.35 13.94 3.37
C PRO A 145 -21.24 13.84 2.12
N SER A 146 -22.57 13.81 2.31
CA SER A 146 -23.52 13.63 1.20
C SER A 146 -23.38 14.73 0.15
N HIS A 147 -23.04 14.36 -1.09
CA HIS A 147 -22.97 15.28 -2.23
C HIS A 147 -24.04 14.98 -3.29
N PRO A 148 -24.50 15.99 -4.08
CA PRO A 148 -25.59 15.82 -5.04
C PRO A 148 -25.38 14.73 -6.11
N ASN A 149 -24.12 14.37 -6.37
CA ASN A 149 -23.73 13.36 -7.37
C ASN A 149 -23.27 12.03 -6.75
N GLN A 150 -23.42 11.84 -5.45
CA GLN A 150 -22.98 10.61 -4.79
C GLN A 150 -23.84 9.44 -5.29
N PRO A 151 -23.24 8.39 -5.88
CA PRO A 151 -24.01 7.24 -6.36
C PRO A 151 -24.69 6.54 -5.17
N ASP A 152 -25.96 6.18 -5.34
CA ASP A 152 -26.72 5.44 -4.32
C ASP A 152 -25.93 4.17 -3.92
N GLN A 153 -25.50 4.11 -2.65
CA GLN A 153 -24.91 2.89 -2.10
C GLN A 153 -26.01 1.84 -1.98
N PRO A 154 -25.82 0.61 -2.52
CA PRO A 154 -26.73 -0.48 -2.19
C PRO A 154 -26.66 -0.73 -0.68
N ALA A 155 -27.83 -0.86 -0.04
CA ALA A 155 -27.93 -1.20 1.37
C ALA A 155 -27.08 -2.45 1.66
N ALA A 156 -26.21 -2.38 2.66
CA ALA A 156 -25.41 -3.50 3.11
C ALA A 156 -26.33 -4.69 3.44
N ALA A 157 -26.14 -5.81 2.74
CA ALA A 157 -26.88 -7.06 2.93
C ALA A 157 -26.38 -7.84 4.14
#